data_AF-A0A4Q3TVD7-F1
#
_entry.id   AF-A0A4Q3TVD7-F1
#
_cell.length_a   1.000
_cell.length_b   1.000
_cell.length_c   1.000
_cell.angle_alpha   90.00
_cell.angle_beta   90.00
_cell.angle_gamma   90.00
#
_symmetry.space_group_name_H-M   'P 1'
#
loop_
_entity.id
_entity.type
_entity.pdbx_description
1 polymer ?
#
loop_
_entity_poly.entity_id
_entity_poly.type
_entity_poly.pdbx_seq_one_letter_code
_entity_poly.pdbx_strand_id
1 'polypeptide(L)'
;MNGRVPVLFDRALRPEWIDYALERFLSSPDEAKMREELHAWLDGRGYGVYTVQKTARQLQRIVGFLSPLRRDRLEQDYDTMSRTSPDERNNVRLQLIADSNPFFADCARAIRTLKANGAESVTVAELYERLQAIYGYRGMIPRRVRYVLQTLALFGCLVNEKRVWRVIEGSWLDSR
;
A
#
# COMPACT_ATOMS: atom_id res chain seq x y z
N MET A 1 29.20 7.36 2.82
CA MET A 1 28.12 7.38 3.82
C MET A 1 26.95 6.58 3.27
N ASN A 2 26.67 5.38 3.81
CA ASN A 2 25.53 4.58 3.37
C ASN A 2 24.23 5.22 3.87
N GLY A 3 23.61 6.04 3.02
CA GLY A 3 22.31 6.66 3.29
C GLY A 3 21.28 5.59 3.62
N ARG A 4 20.66 5.67 4.78
CA ARG A 4 19.62 4.72 5.20
C ARG A 4 18.39 4.89 4.31
N VAL A 5 18.01 3.84 3.58
CA VAL A 5 16.76 3.81 2.81
C VAL A 5 15.57 4.03 3.77
N PRO A 6 14.66 4.98 3.51
CA PRO A 6 13.53 5.24 4.39
C PRO A 6 12.47 4.13 4.29
N VAL A 7 11.84 3.78 5.42
CA VAL A 7 10.76 2.77 5.50
C VAL A 7 9.44 3.48 5.75
N LEU A 8 8.68 3.73 4.68
CA LEU A 8 7.53 4.63 4.69
C LEU A 8 6.21 3.90 4.37
N PHE A 9 5.79 2.96 5.21
CA PHE A 9 4.45 2.34 5.10
C PHE A 9 3.77 2.29 6.48
N ASP A 10 3.15 3.40 6.84
CA ASP A 10 2.76 3.71 8.21
C ASP A 10 1.49 3.06 8.72
N ARG A 11 0.59 2.70 7.80
CA ARG A 11 -0.76 2.21 8.07
C ARG A 11 -1.18 1.20 7.02
N ALA A 12 -2.07 0.28 7.42
CA ALA A 12 -2.81 -0.51 6.46
C ALA A 12 -3.77 0.39 5.68
N LEU A 13 -3.94 0.11 4.41
CA LEU A 13 -4.82 0.89 3.52
C LEU A 13 -5.99 0.02 3.06
N ARG A 14 -7.14 0.67 2.86
CA ARG A 14 -8.32 0.04 2.27
C ARG A 14 -8.45 0.45 0.81
N PRO A 15 -9.04 -0.40 -0.06
CA PRO A 15 -9.21 -0.08 -1.48
C PRO A 15 -9.89 1.27 -1.73
N GLU A 16 -11.00 1.54 -1.04
CA GLU A 16 -11.80 2.75 -1.26
C GLU A 16 -11.09 4.05 -0.82
N TRP A 17 -10.00 3.94 -0.04
CA TRP A 17 -9.19 5.10 0.36
C TRP A 17 -8.30 5.58 -0.77
N ILE A 18 -7.83 4.66 -1.62
CA ILE A 18 -7.01 5.00 -2.79
C ILE A 18 -7.87 5.76 -3.80
N ASP A 19 -9.07 5.26 -4.08
CA ASP A 19 -10.02 5.89 -5.00
C ASP A 19 -10.34 7.32 -4.58
N TYR A 20 -10.76 7.50 -3.32
CA TYR A 20 -11.10 8.81 -2.79
C TYR A 20 -9.91 9.77 -2.86
N ALA A 21 -8.72 9.33 -2.44
CA ALA A 21 -7.53 10.18 -2.45
C ALA A 21 -7.13 10.60 -3.88
N LEU A 22 -7.21 9.67 -4.83
CA LEU A 22 -6.90 9.95 -6.22
C LEU A 22 -7.91 10.93 -6.83
N GLU A 23 -9.20 10.70 -6.61
CA GLU A 23 -10.26 11.60 -7.09
C GLU A 23 -10.09 13.03 -6.54
N ARG A 24 -9.78 13.17 -5.25
CA ARG A 24 -9.52 14.48 -4.63
C ARG A 24 -8.27 15.16 -5.21
N PHE A 25 -7.20 14.41 -5.46
CA PHE A 25 -5.99 14.95 -6.09
C PHE A 25 -6.24 15.45 -7.51
N LEU A 26 -7.04 14.72 -8.29
CA LEU A 26 -7.36 15.10 -9.66
C LEU A 26 -8.35 16.28 -9.70
N SER A 27 -9.24 16.40 -8.71
CA SER A 27 -10.24 17.46 -8.62
C SER A 27 -9.74 18.75 -7.96
N SER A 28 -8.63 18.71 -7.21
CA SER A 28 -8.09 19.87 -6.50
C SER A 28 -6.69 20.23 -7.01
N PRO A 29 -6.45 21.50 -7.40
CA PRO A 29 -5.10 21.99 -7.68
C PRO A 29 -4.31 22.34 -6.40
N ASP A 30 -4.96 22.33 -5.23
CA ASP A 30 -4.39 22.78 -3.96
C ASP A 30 -4.14 21.60 -2.99
N GLU A 31 -2.88 21.48 -2.55
CA GLU A 31 -2.42 20.48 -1.58
C GLU A 31 -3.06 20.66 -0.20
N ALA A 32 -3.19 21.90 0.28
CA ALA A 32 -3.73 22.17 1.61
C ALA A 32 -5.20 21.74 1.66
N LYS A 33 -5.98 22.13 0.65
CA LYS A 33 -7.36 21.71 0.49
C LYS A 33 -7.52 20.20 0.42
N MET A 34 -6.73 19.51 -0.41
CA MET A 34 -6.77 18.04 -0.50
C MET A 34 -6.47 17.39 0.86
N ARG A 35 -5.52 17.94 1.61
CA ARG A 35 -5.16 17.43 2.95
C ARG A 35 -6.32 17.56 3.92
N GLU A 36 -6.99 18.70 3.94
CA GLU A 36 -8.17 18.95 4.77
C GLU A 36 -9.32 18.00 4.42
N GLU A 37 -9.61 17.83 3.12
CA GLU A 37 -10.64 16.91 2.64
C GLU A 37 -10.35 15.45 3.01
N LEU A 38 -9.08 15.01 2.92
CA LEU A 38 -8.66 13.67 3.36
C LEU A 38 -8.82 13.50 4.87
N HIS A 39 -8.43 14.51 5.65
CA HIS A 39 -8.57 14.46 7.10
C HIS A 39 -10.03 14.35 7.52
N ALA A 40 -10.90 15.22 6.99
CA ALA A 40 -12.33 15.23 7.30
C ALA A 40 -12.98 13.88 6.96
N TRP A 41 -12.64 13.33 5.80
CA TRP A 41 -13.19 12.05 5.34
C TRP A 41 -12.73 10.84 6.17
N LEU A 42 -11.47 10.84 6.61
CA LEU A 42 -10.92 9.78 7.45
C LEU A 42 -11.39 9.88 8.91
N ASP A 43 -11.59 11.10 9.43
CA ASP A 43 -12.03 11.35 10.80
C ASP A 43 -13.45 10.84 11.06
N GLY A 44 -14.35 11.00 10.09
CA GLY A 44 -15.73 10.47 10.13
C GLY A 44 -15.84 8.94 10.26
N ARG A 45 -14.72 8.22 10.26
CA ARG A 45 -14.65 6.75 10.42
C ARG A 45 -14.22 6.30 11.84
N GLY A 46 -14.09 7.23 12.79
CA GLY A 46 -13.84 6.92 14.21
C GLY A 46 -12.40 6.57 14.56
N TYR A 47 -11.43 6.97 13.74
CA TYR A 47 -10.00 6.81 14.02
C TYR A 47 -9.47 7.96 14.89
N GLY A 48 -8.53 7.69 15.80
CA GLY A 48 -7.86 8.77 16.54
C GLY A 48 -7.04 9.71 15.62
N VAL A 49 -6.94 10.99 15.99
CA VAL A 49 -6.30 12.07 15.19
C VAL A 49 -4.92 11.71 14.63
N TYR A 50 -4.02 11.13 15.44
CA TYR A 50 -2.69 10.72 14.99
C TYR A 50 -2.71 9.61 13.92
N THR A 51 -3.74 8.77 13.92
CA THR A 51 -3.94 7.74 12.89
C THR A 51 -4.44 8.38 11.60
N VAL A 52 -5.41 9.30 11.68
CA VAL A 52 -5.90 10.07 10.52
C VAL A 52 -4.76 10.78 9.80
N GLN A 53 -3.93 11.55 10.54
CA GLN A 53 -2.79 12.28 9.98
C GLN A 53 -1.80 11.37 9.22
N LYS A 54 -1.45 10.21 9.81
CA LYS A 54 -0.50 9.28 9.19
C LYS A 54 -1.10 8.60 7.97
N THR A 55 -2.38 8.24 8.02
CA THR A 55 -3.09 7.66 6.87
C THR A 55 -3.19 8.68 5.73
N ALA A 56 -3.63 9.91 5.99
CA ALA A 56 -3.72 10.97 4.98
C ALA A 56 -2.37 11.24 4.32
N ARG A 57 -1.30 11.35 5.11
CA ARG A 57 0.06 11.55 4.57
C ARG A 57 0.54 10.35 3.73
N GLN A 58 0.18 9.12 4.10
CA GLN A 58 0.50 7.95 3.30
C GLN A 58 -0.27 7.94 1.98
N LEU A 59 -1.56 8.30 1.99
CA LEU A 59 -2.37 8.43 0.77
C LEU A 59 -1.81 9.51 -0.17
N GLN A 60 -1.39 10.66 0.37
CA GLN A 60 -0.75 11.70 -0.44
C GLN A 60 0.56 11.23 -1.08
N ARG A 61 1.31 10.34 -0.45
CA ARG A 61 2.53 9.75 -1.03
C ARG A 61 2.25 8.71 -2.10
N ILE A 62 1.03 8.17 -2.15
CA ILE A 62 0.65 7.17 -3.15
C ILE A 62 0.05 7.84 -4.37
N VAL A 63 -0.95 8.69 -4.19
CA VAL A 63 -1.74 9.29 -5.28
C VAL A 63 -1.94 10.80 -5.19
N GLY A 64 -1.20 11.50 -4.33
CA GLY A 64 -1.35 12.95 -4.13
C GLY A 64 -0.09 13.76 -4.45
N PHE A 65 -0.04 14.99 -3.93
CA PHE A 65 1.06 15.94 -4.14
C PHE A 65 2.44 15.48 -3.62
N LEU A 66 2.47 14.47 -2.74
CA LEU A 66 3.71 13.87 -2.24
C LEU A 66 4.10 12.60 -3.01
N SER A 67 3.32 12.21 -4.02
CA SER A 67 3.56 11.02 -4.80
C SER A 67 4.76 11.23 -5.72
N PRO A 68 5.63 10.21 -5.88
CA PRO A 68 6.65 10.24 -6.92
C PRO A 68 6.05 10.00 -8.32
N LEU A 69 4.78 9.59 -8.41
CA LEU A 69 4.08 9.37 -9.67
C LEU A 69 3.65 10.71 -10.27
N ARG A 70 3.79 10.83 -11.59
CA ARG A 70 3.37 12.02 -12.31
C ARG A 70 1.84 12.10 -12.38
N ARG A 71 1.30 13.32 -12.44
CA ARG A 71 -0.15 13.56 -12.49
C ARG A 71 -0.83 12.94 -13.71
N ASP A 72 -0.23 13.06 -14.89
CA ASP A 72 -0.72 12.45 -16.14
C ASP A 72 -0.83 10.93 -16.04
N ARG A 73 0.13 10.28 -15.36
CA ARG A 73 0.05 8.86 -15.05
C ARG A 73 -1.14 8.55 -14.13
N LEU A 74 -1.31 9.33 -13.07
CA LEU A 74 -2.42 9.15 -12.11
C LEU A 74 -3.80 9.37 -12.76
N GLU A 75 -3.91 10.27 -13.74
CA GLU A 75 -5.11 10.47 -14.56
C GLU A 75 -5.42 9.23 -15.41
N GLN A 76 -4.41 8.66 -16.09
CA GLN A 76 -4.57 7.41 -16.86
C GLN A 76 -4.99 6.23 -15.98
N ASP A 77 -4.41 6.11 -14.78
CA ASP A 77 -4.78 5.08 -13.81
C ASP A 77 -6.22 5.29 -13.32
N TYR A 78 -6.65 6.53 -13.08
CA TYR A 78 -8.04 6.85 -12.74
C TYR A 78 -9.02 6.49 -13.86
N ASP A 79 -8.71 6.84 -15.11
CA ASP A 79 -9.51 6.48 -16.28
C ASP A 79 -9.57 4.97 -16.52
N THR A 80 -8.51 4.25 -16.17
CA THR A 80 -8.50 2.79 -16.22
C THR A 80 -9.41 2.21 -15.13
N MET A 81 -9.36 2.76 -13.91
CA MET A 81 -10.22 2.34 -12.82
C MET A 81 -11.70 2.64 -13.08
N SER A 82 -12.03 3.77 -13.70
CA SER A 82 -13.42 4.13 -14.02
C SER A 82 -14.09 3.17 -15.00
N ARG A 83 -13.30 2.53 -15.87
CA ARG A 83 -13.74 1.56 -16.88
C ARG A 83 -13.68 0.09 -16.44
N THR A 84 -13.13 -0.19 -15.25
CA THR A 84 -12.97 -1.56 -14.73
C THR A 84 -13.95 -1.85 -13.60
N SER A 85 -14.31 -3.12 -13.45
CA SER A 85 -15.18 -3.57 -12.35
C SER A 85 -14.51 -3.36 -10.98
N PRO A 86 -15.27 -3.18 -9.89
CA PRO A 86 -14.70 -2.92 -8.56
C PRO A 86 -13.61 -3.90 -8.11
N ASP A 87 -13.74 -5.18 -8.48
CA ASP A 87 -12.80 -6.25 -8.13
C ASP A 87 -11.50 -6.15 -8.93
N GLU A 88 -11.58 -5.82 -10.22
CA GLU A 88 -10.42 -5.66 -11.10
C GLU A 88 -9.61 -4.39 -10.78
N ARG A 89 -10.26 -3.36 -10.23
CA ARG A 89 -9.60 -2.12 -9.78
C ARG A 89 -8.52 -2.39 -8.72
N ASN A 90 -8.62 -3.47 -7.95
CA ASN A 90 -7.61 -3.81 -6.94
C ASN A 90 -6.22 -3.97 -7.55
N ASN A 91 -6.13 -4.51 -8.77
CA ASN A 91 -4.83 -4.65 -9.45
C ASN A 91 -4.20 -3.28 -9.72
N VAL A 92 -4.99 -2.32 -10.22
CA VAL A 92 -4.52 -0.95 -10.49
C VAL A 92 -4.12 -0.25 -9.19
N ARG A 93 -4.97 -0.33 -8.16
CA ARG A 93 -4.70 0.26 -6.84
C ARG A 93 -3.44 -0.31 -6.19
N LEU A 94 -3.24 -1.63 -6.24
CA LEU A 94 -2.03 -2.28 -5.70
C LEU A 94 -0.79 -1.88 -6.49
N GLN A 95 -0.92 -1.74 -7.81
CA GLN A 95 0.16 -1.26 -8.67
C GLN A 95 0.55 0.19 -8.31
N LEU A 96 -0.43 1.08 -8.11
CA LEU A 96 -0.19 2.44 -7.62
C LEU A 96 0.57 2.46 -6.29
N ILE A 97 0.21 1.58 -5.34
CA ILE A 97 0.90 1.47 -4.06
C ILE A 97 2.34 0.97 -4.26
N ALA A 98 2.55 -0.06 -5.08
CA ALA A 98 3.88 -0.61 -5.34
C ALA A 98 4.81 0.42 -6.01
N ASP A 99 4.31 1.14 -7.00
CA ASP A 99 5.11 2.10 -7.77
C ASP A 99 5.43 3.38 -7.00
N SER A 100 4.58 3.74 -6.05
CA SER A 100 4.82 4.90 -5.17
C SER A 100 5.59 4.56 -3.90
N ASN A 101 5.73 3.26 -3.55
CA ASN A 101 6.26 2.84 -2.27
C ASN A 101 7.22 1.64 -2.38
N PRO A 102 8.55 1.89 -2.38
CA PRO A 102 9.54 0.82 -2.49
C PRO A 102 9.43 -0.25 -1.40
N PHE A 103 9.08 0.13 -0.17
CA PHE A 103 8.94 -0.84 0.93
C PHE A 103 7.77 -1.80 0.69
N PHE A 104 6.64 -1.30 0.17
CA PHE A 104 5.52 -2.15 -0.22
C PHE A 104 5.90 -3.08 -1.37
N ALA A 105 6.56 -2.54 -2.40
CA ALA A 105 7.00 -3.32 -3.56
C ALA A 105 7.98 -4.44 -3.17
N ASP A 106 8.95 -4.15 -2.29
CA ASP A 106 9.91 -5.15 -1.80
C ASP A 106 9.23 -6.24 -0.96
N CYS A 107 8.23 -5.88 -0.14
CA CYS A 107 7.42 -6.86 0.58
C CYS A 107 6.66 -7.77 -0.39
N ALA A 108 5.98 -7.19 -1.39
CA ALA A 108 5.26 -7.95 -2.41
C ALA A 108 6.19 -8.89 -3.18
N ARG A 109 7.37 -8.39 -3.60
CA ARG A 109 8.41 -9.20 -4.26
C ARG A 109 8.88 -10.35 -3.37
N ALA A 110 9.14 -10.10 -2.09
CA ALA A 110 9.56 -11.13 -1.16
C ALA A 110 8.49 -12.23 -0.98
N ILE A 111 7.20 -11.86 -0.93
CA ILE A 111 6.07 -12.81 -0.90
C ILE A 111 6.04 -13.65 -2.18
N ARG A 112 6.15 -13.01 -3.35
CA ARG A 112 6.19 -13.70 -4.65
C ARG A 112 7.35 -14.70 -4.74
N THR A 113 8.54 -14.30 -4.30
CA THR A 113 9.72 -15.20 -4.27
C THR A 113 9.51 -16.39 -3.34
N LEU A 114 8.91 -16.18 -2.17
CA LEU A 114 8.59 -17.28 -1.26
C LEU A 114 7.60 -18.26 -1.90
N LYS A 115 6.52 -17.74 -2.50
CA LYS A 115 5.53 -18.57 -3.22
C LYS A 115 6.15 -19.34 -4.39
N ALA A 116 6.98 -18.68 -5.20
CA ALA A 116 7.67 -19.32 -6.32
C ALA A 116 8.59 -20.47 -5.89
N ASN A 117 9.07 -20.46 -4.64
CA ASN A 117 9.86 -21.53 -4.04
C ASN A 117 9.00 -22.60 -3.33
N GLY A 118 7.68 -22.61 -3.54
CA GLY A 118 6.76 -23.60 -2.98
C GLY A 118 6.22 -23.28 -1.58
N ALA A 119 6.37 -22.04 -1.09
CA ALA A 119 5.77 -21.65 0.18
C ALA A 119 4.26 -21.38 0.01
N GLU A 120 3.43 -22.21 0.64
CA GLU A 120 1.96 -22.02 0.70
C GLU A 120 1.55 -20.84 1.59
N SER A 121 2.46 -20.35 2.41
CA SER A 121 2.19 -19.28 3.34
C SER A 121 3.43 -18.51 3.73
N VAL A 122 3.23 -17.29 4.24
CA VAL A 122 4.28 -16.39 4.68
C VAL A 122 4.00 -15.86 6.09
N THR A 123 5.06 -15.67 6.84
CA THR A 123 5.04 -15.07 8.17
C THR A 123 5.74 -13.71 8.18
N VAL A 124 5.48 -12.92 9.21
CA VAL A 124 6.18 -11.64 9.41
C VAL A 124 7.69 -11.85 9.62
N ALA A 125 8.08 -12.98 10.24
CA ALA A 125 9.47 -13.29 10.52
C ALA A 125 10.26 -13.54 9.22
N GLU A 126 9.74 -14.39 8.34
CA GLU A 126 10.38 -14.69 7.05
C GLU A 126 10.53 -13.45 6.16
N LEU A 127 9.48 -12.60 6.12
CA LEU A 127 9.56 -11.33 5.39
C LEU A 127 10.56 -10.37 6.03
N TYR A 128 10.63 -10.33 7.37
CA TYR A 128 11.58 -9.49 8.07
C TYR A 128 13.03 -9.90 7.76
N GLU A 129 13.36 -11.19 7.82
CA GLU A 129 14.69 -11.71 7.48
C GLU A 129 15.13 -11.29 6.06
N ARG A 130 14.22 -11.36 5.08
CA ARG A 130 14.51 -10.92 3.72
C ARG A 130 14.70 -9.41 3.61
N LEU A 131 13.84 -8.62 4.28
CA LEU A 131 13.90 -7.16 4.24
C LEU A 131 15.08 -6.59 5.03
N GLN A 132 15.62 -7.32 6.00
CA GLN A 132 16.84 -6.92 6.71
C GLN A 132 18.02 -6.74 5.76
N ALA A 133 18.14 -7.54 4.72
CA ALA A 133 19.22 -7.41 3.73
C ALA A 133 19.16 -6.08 2.96
N ILE A 134 17.97 -5.48 2.81
CA ILE A 134 17.75 -4.23 2.06
C ILE A 134 17.79 -3.02 3.01
N TYR A 135 17.08 -3.11 4.13
CA TYR A 135 16.83 -1.98 5.02
C TYR A 135 17.72 -1.96 6.27
N GLY A 136 18.46 -3.04 6.53
CA GLY A 136 19.24 -3.27 7.74
C GLY A 136 18.37 -3.64 8.95
N TYR A 137 19.04 -3.85 10.10
CA TYR A 137 18.37 -4.20 11.35
C TYR A 137 17.62 -3.00 11.95
N ARG A 138 16.28 -2.99 11.80
CA ARG A 138 15.42 -1.93 12.36
C ARG A 138 14.18 -2.51 13.02
N GLY A 139 13.97 -2.20 14.30
CA GLY A 139 12.82 -2.70 15.10
C GLY A 139 11.44 -2.29 14.57
N MET A 140 11.37 -1.27 13.70
CA MET A 140 10.11 -0.85 13.08
C MET A 140 9.66 -1.74 11.91
N ILE A 141 10.57 -2.48 11.26
CA ILE A 141 10.24 -3.25 10.03
C ILE A 141 9.13 -4.29 10.27
N PRO A 142 9.15 -5.12 11.33
CA PRO A 142 8.09 -6.11 11.55
C PRO A 142 6.68 -5.47 11.65
N ARG A 143 6.60 -4.28 12.24
CA ARG A 143 5.33 -3.53 12.32
C ARG A 143 4.88 -3.04 10.94
N ARG A 144 5.80 -2.61 10.10
CA ARG A 144 5.54 -2.12 8.74
C ARG A 144 5.11 -3.24 7.81
N VAL A 145 5.78 -4.40 7.91
CA VAL A 145 5.39 -5.65 7.23
C VAL A 145 3.95 -6.02 7.58
N ARG A 146 3.56 -5.97 8.86
CA ARG A 146 2.16 -6.22 9.27
C ARG A 146 1.17 -5.30 8.56
N TYR A 147 1.48 -4.02 8.38
CA TYR A 147 0.61 -3.10 7.65
C TYR A 147 0.52 -3.43 6.16
N VAL A 148 1.61 -3.85 5.54
CA VAL A 148 1.60 -4.32 4.15
C VAL A 148 0.73 -5.57 4.00
N LEU A 149 0.92 -6.57 4.88
CA LEU A 149 0.12 -7.80 4.87
C LEU A 149 -1.37 -7.55 5.10
N GLN A 150 -1.71 -6.66 6.05
CA GLN A 150 -3.08 -6.22 6.26
C GLN A 150 -3.67 -5.52 5.04
N THR A 151 -2.88 -4.69 4.36
CA THR A 151 -3.30 -4.04 3.11
C THR A 151 -3.56 -5.11 2.05
N LEU A 152 -2.62 -6.01 1.79
CA LEU A 152 -2.81 -7.09 0.81
C LEU A 152 -4.04 -7.96 1.13
N ALA A 153 -4.33 -8.23 2.39
CA ALA A 153 -5.55 -8.94 2.80
C ALA A 153 -6.84 -8.14 2.57
N LEU A 154 -6.84 -6.83 2.84
CA LEU A 154 -7.97 -5.94 2.54
C LEU A 154 -8.26 -5.84 1.02
N PHE A 155 -7.26 -6.16 0.19
CA PHE A 155 -7.36 -6.22 -1.26
C PHE A 155 -7.60 -7.64 -1.79
N GLY A 156 -7.89 -8.62 -0.91
CA GLY A 156 -8.20 -9.99 -1.33
C GLY A 156 -7.00 -10.77 -1.88
N CYS A 157 -5.77 -10.35 -1.58
CA CYS A 157 -4.57 -11.10 -1.99
C CYS A 157 -4.10 -12.11 -0.95
N LEU A 158 -4.45 -11.91 0.32
CA LEU A 158 -4.01 -12.75 1.44
C LEU A 158 -5.16 -13.07 2.41
N VAL A 159 -5.07 -14.22 3.06
CA VAL A 159 -5.89 -14.56 4.24
C VAL A 159 -4.98 -14.75 5.44
N ASN A 160 -5.36 -14.19 6.60
CA ASN A 160 -4.67 -14.46 7.86
C ASN A 160 -5.29 -15.67 8.57
N GLU A 161 -4.49 -16.71 8.78
CA GLU A 161 -4.85 -17.86 9.59
C GLU A 161 -3.85 -18.00 10.74
N LYS A 162 -4.27 -17.67 11.96
CA LYS A 162 -3.44 -17.86 13.17
C LYS A 162 -2.02 -17.28 13.06
N ARG A 163 -1.89 -16.06 12.53
CA ARG A 163 -0.61 -15.32 12.31
C ARG A 163 0.23 -15.77 11.11
N VAL A 164 -0.27 -16.73 10.33
CA VAL A 164 0.28 -17.14 9.05
C VAL A 164 -0.57 -16.50 7.95
N TRP A 165 0.07 -16.02 6.87
CA TRP A 165 -0.62 -15.37 5.76
C TRP A 165 -0.55 -16.25 4.52
N ARG A 166 -1.69 -16.71 4.03
CA ARG A 166 -1.77 -17.51 2.81
C ARG A 166 -2.08 -16.64 1.61
N VAL A 167 -1.41 -16.90 0.49
CA VAL A 167 -1.67 -16.19 -0.78
C VAL A 167 -2.90 -16.80 -1.43
N ILE A 168 -3.87 -15.95 -1.80
CA ILE A 168 -5.04 -16.38 -2.55
C ILE A 168 -4.64 -16.58 -4.02
N GLU A 169 -4.98 -17.74 -4.58
CA GLU A 169 -4.73 -18.06 -6.00
C GLU A 169 -5.45 -17.09 -6.93
N GLY A 170 -4.76 -16.68 -8.01
CA GLY A 170 -5.31 -15.75 -9.01
C GLY A 170 -5.31 -14.29 -8.54
N SER A 171 -4.73 -13.98 -7.39
CA SER A 171 -4.61 -12.61 -6.89
C SER A 171 -3.54 -11.79 -7.64
N TRP A 172 -3.46 -10.50 -7.36
CA TRP A 172 -2.42 -9.60 -7.87
C TRP A 172 -0.99 -10.07 -7.56
N LEU A 173 -0.81 -10.85 -6.49
CA LEU A 173 0.49 -11.45 -6.16
C LEU A 173 0.89 -12.55 -7.15
N ASP A 174 -0.06 -13.16 -7.86
CA ASP A 174 0.18 -14.20 -8.87
C ASP A 174 0.38 -13.63 -10.27
N SER A 175 0.06 -12.35 -10.45
CA SER A 175 0.26 -11.63 -11.70
C SER A 175 1.74 -11.27 -11.85
N ARG A 176 2.34 -11.64 -13.00
CA ARG A 176 3.78 -11.55 -13.31
C ARG A 176 4.33 -10.13 -13.23
#